data_AF-A0A0C2T134-F1
#
_entry.id   AF-A0A0C2T134-F1
#
_cell.length_a   1.000
_cell.length_b   1.000
_cell.length_c   1.000
_cell.angle_alpha   90.00
_cell.angle_beta   90.00
_cell.angle_gamma   90.00
#
_symmetry.space_group_name_H-M   'P 1'
#
loop_
_entity.id
_entity.type
_entity.pdbx_description
1 polymer ?
#
loop_
_entity_poly.entity_id
_entity_poly.type
_entity_poly.pdbx_seq_one_letter_code
_entity_poly.pdbx_strand_id
1 'polypeptide(L)'
;FHYDEDFSEPSTPGDINSDDEIPHAPPEVVSRIPYFVWCTPQVLPGRFKWDCPGCDHTIDLLNLKQEQLELLPRKLAEYIKSLKWEYITKPEVQEAFGIMAKKHLVCHMNQVGADLLEKKGVVRSAYLVAGL
;
A
#
# COMPACT_ATOMS: atom_id res chain seq x y z
N PHE A 1 -32.25 41.93 38.63
CA PHE A 1 -30.90 41.50 38.24
C PHE A 1 -30.90 41.29 36.74
N HIS A 2 -30.20 42.16 36.01
CA HIS A 2 -29.96 42.04 34.58
C HIS A 2 -29.09 40.81 34.31
N TYR A 3 -29.44 40.04 33.29
CA TYR A 3 -28.52 39.10 32.66
C TYR A 3 -27.90 39.82 31.47
N ASP A 4 -26.57 39.90 31.44
CA ASP A 4 -25.81 40.48 30.34
C ASP A 4 -25.96 39.63 29.07
N GLU A 5 -26.32 40.29 27.98
CA GLU A 5 -26.14 39.80 26.62
C GLU A 5 -24.65 39.83 26.27
N ASP A 6 -23.88 38.80 26.67
CA ASP A 6 -22.52 38.63 26.16
C ASP A 6 -22.09 37.16 26.08
N PHE A 7 -22.70 36.45 25.13
CA PHE A 7 -21.99 35.38 24.44
C PHE A 7 -22.13 35.63 22.95
N SER A 8 -21.28 36.54 22.44
CA SER A 8 -20.93 36.52 21.03
C SER A 8 -20.41 35.11 20.71
N GLU A 9 -21.08 34.41 19.81
CA GLU A 9 -20.58 33.13 19.30
C GLU A 9 -19.12 33.34 18.85
N PRO A 10 -18.15 32.55 19.32
CA PRO A 10 -16.83 32.60 18.73
C PRO A 10 -17.00 32.17 17.27
N SER A 11 -16.86 33.13 16.36
CA SER A 11 -16.54 32.89 14.95
C SER A 11 -15.24 32.11 14.92
N THR A 12 -15.35 30.81 15.15
CA THR A 12 -14.28 29.86 14.89
C THR A 12 -14.17 29.91 13.37
N PRO A 13 -13.08 30.42 12.78
CA PRO A 13 -12.88 30.26 11.34
C PRO A 13 -13.00 28.76 11.11
N GLY A 14 -13.98 28.38 10.28
CA GLY A 14 -14.37 27.00 10.07
C GLY A 14 -13.11 26.16 10.04
N ASP A 15 -13.00 25.24 10.98
CA ASP A 15 -11.97 24.22 10.93
C ASP A 15 -12.30 23.46 9.65
N ILE A 16 -11.68 23.88 8.55
CA ILE A 16 -11.72 23.21 7.27
C ILE A 16 -10.86 21.98 7.52
N ASN A 17 -11.40 21.06 8.32
CA ASN A 17 -11.14 19.67 8.16
C ASN A 17 -11.75 19.37 6.79
N SER A 18 -10.99 19.72 5.75
CA SER A 18 -11.12 19.12 4.44
C SER A 18 -10.80 17.66 4.70
N ASP A 19 -11.80 16.94 5.21
CA ASP A 19 -11.99 15.56 4.84
C ASP A 19 -12.17 15.65 3.33
N ASP A 20 -11.03 15.72 2.62
CA ASP A 20 -10.96 15.37 1.22
C ASP A 20 -11.57 13.99 1.19
N GLU A 21 -12.87 13.97 0.93
CA GLU A 21 -13.74 12.81 0.94
C GLU A 21 -13.18 11.94 -0.17
N ILE A 22 -12.21 11.09 0.18
CA ILE A 22 -11.51 10.30 -0.82
C ILE A 22 -12.61 9.41 -1.40
N PRO A 23 -12.94 9.51 -2.70
CA PRO A 23 -14.21 9.00 -3.20
C PRO A 23 -14.25 7.48 -3.16
N HIS A 24 -14.69 6.88 -2.04
CA HIS A 24 -14.65 5.44 -1.82
C HIS A 24 -15.19 4.69 -3.04
N ALA A 25 -14.45 3.66 -3.49
CA ALA A 25 -14.92 2.85 -4.60
C ALA A 25 -16.32 2.28 -4.26
N PRO A 26 -17.26 2.24 -5.23
CA PRO A 26 -18.58 1.66 -5.03
C PRO A 26 -18.47 0.24 -4.45
N PRO A 27 -19.42 -0.22 -3.63
CA PRO A 27 -19.41 -1.57 -3.06
C PRO A 27 -19.25 -2.68 -4.11
N GLU A 28 -19.76 -2.47 -5.33
CA GLU A 28 -19.65 -3.38 -6.47
C GLU A 28 -18.22 -3.51 -7.00
N VAL A 29 -17.37 -2.50 -6.79
CA VAL A 29 -15.95 -2.49 -7.16
C VAL A 29 -15.13 -3.11 -6.04
N VAL A 30 -15.41 -2.75 -4.79
CA VAL A 30 -14.73 -3.31 -3.61
C VAL A 30 -14.91 -4.83 -3.53
N SER A 31 -16.11 -5.32 -3.84
CA SER A 31 -16.43 -6.75 -3.88
C SER A 31 -15.69 -7.53 -4.99
N ARG A 32 -15.19 -6.85 -6.03
CA ARG A 32 -14.38 -7.48 -7.10
C ARG A 32 -12.91 -7.57 -6.73
N ILE A 33 -12.44 -6.79 -5.75
CA ILE A 33 -11.04 -6.78 -5.35
C ILE A 33 -10.72 -8.12 -4.68
N PRO A 34 -9.73 -8.89 -5.19
CA PRO A 34 -9.38 -10.15 -4.58
C PRO A 34 -8.95 -9.98 -3.12
N TYR A 35 -9.42 -10.87 -2.25
CA TYR A 35 -9.24 -10.71 -0.80
C TYR A 35 -7.76 -10.55 -0.39
N PHE A 36 -6.85 -11.22 -1.11
CA PHE A 36 -5.42 -11.24 -0.80
C PHE A 36 -4.74 -9.87 -1.01
N VAL A 37 -5.34 -8.96 -1.79
CA VAL A 37 -4.84 -7.59 -1.98
C VAL A 37 -4.93 -6.79 -0.67
N TRP A 38 -5.95 -7.08 0.13
CA TRP A 38 -6.15 -6.47 1.46
C TRP A 38 -5.17 -7.01 2.50
N CYS A 39 -4.57 -8.18 2.26
CA CYS A 39 -3.58 -8.77 3.14
C CYS A 39 -2.20 -8.11 2.91
N THR A 40 -1.50 -7.81 4.00
CA THR A 40 -0.09 -7.42 3.91
C THR A 40 0.72 -8.62 3.41
N PRO A 41 1.45 -8.53 2.29
CA PRO A 41 2.36 -9.57 1.86
C PRO A 41 3.37 -9.86 2.97
N GLN A 42 3.62 -11.13 3.26
CA GLN A 42 4.59 -11.53 4.26
C GLN A 42 5.43 -12.68 3.71
N VAL A 43 6.74 -12.62 3.94
CA VAL A 43 7.60 -13.80 3.81
C VAL A 43 7.75 -14.40 5.20
N LEU A 44 7.33 -15.66 5.35
CA LEU A 44 7.43 -16.37 6.62
C LEU A 44 8.90 -16.55 7.03
N PRO A 45 9.23 -16.53 8.33
CA PRO A 45 10.58 -16.80 8.81
C PRO A 45 11.12 -18.12 8.25
N GLY A 46 12.37 -18.10 7.77
CA GLY A 46 13.01 -19.27 7.15
C GLY A 46 12.56 -19.56 5.71
N ARG A 47 11.62 -18.80 5.16
CA ARG A 47 11.30 -18.82 3.73
C ARG A 47 11.95 -17.63 3.04
N PHE A 48 12.27 -17.79 1.76
CA PHE A 48 12.79 -16.72 0.90
C PHE A 48 11.92 -16.50 -0.33
N LYS A 49 10.80 -17.22 -0.41
CA LYS A 49 9.86 -17.15 -1.53
C LYS A 49 8.52 -16.65 -1.03
N TRP A 50 7.91 -15.80 -1.84
CA TRP A 50 6.53 -15.39 -1.71
C TRP A 50 5.80 -15.67 -3.01
N ASP A 51 4.74 -16.46 -2.92
CA ASP A 51 3.88 -16.81 -4.04
C ASP A 51 2.59 -15.99 -3.95
N CYS A 52 2.18 -15.40 -5.06
CA CYS A 52 0.93 -14.66 -5.12
C CYS A 52 -0.27 -15.62 -4.95
N PRO A 53 -1.23 -15.34 -4.05
CA PRO A 53 -2.42 -16.20 -3.91
C PRO A 53 -3.37 -16.17 -5.12
N GLY A 54 -3.23 -15.19 -6.02
CA GLY A 54 -4.12 -14.98 -7.16
C GLY A 54 -3.55 -15.35 -8.52
N CYS A 55 -2.26 -15.70 -8.63
CA CYS A 55 -1.62 -16.07 -9.89
C CYS A 55 -0.27 -16.75 -9.68
N ASP A 56 0.36 -17.21 -10.76
CA ASP A 56 1.65 -17.92 -10.74
C ASP A 56 2.88 -17.02 -10.51
N HIS A 57 2.69 -15.78 -10.04
CA HIS A 57 3.81 -14.88 -9.77
C HIS A 57 4.51 -15.23 -8.45
N THR A 58 5.82 -15.40 -8.52
CA THR A 58 6.68 -15.66 -7.35
C THR A 58 7.76 -14.59 -7.24
N ILE A 59 7.97 -14.10 -6.00
CA ILE A 59 9.14 -13.34 -5.61
C ILE A 59 10.07 -14.29 -4.87
N ASP A 60 11.15 -14.70 -5.53
CA ASP A 60 12.23 -15.49 -4.93
C ASP A 60 13.38 -14.56 -4.55
N LEU A 61 13.49 -14.25 -3.26
CA LEU A 61 14.52 -13.33 -2.76
C LEU A 61 15.93 -13.87 -3.02
N LEU A 62 16.13 -15.19 -3.04
CA LEU A 62 17.45 -15.77 -3.33
C LEU A 62 17.82 -15.70 -4.81
N ASN A 63 16.82 -15.54 -5.69
CA ASN A 63 16.99 -15.55 -7.13
C ASN A 63 16.08 -14.52 -7.81
N LEU A 64 16.27 -13.25 -7.47
CA LEU A 64 15.48 -12.15 -8.02
C LEU A 64 15.77 -11.96 -9.51
N LYS A 65 14.70 -11.83 -10.30
CA LYS A 65 14.80 -11.49 -11.71
C LYS A 65 15.25 -10.04 -11.86
N GLN A 66 15.96 -9.74 -12.96
CA GLN A 66 16.41 -8.38 -13.26
C GLN A 66 15.25 -7.37 -13.31
N GLU A 67 14.10 -7.78 -13.86
CA GLU A 67 12.85 -6.99 -13.90
C GLU A 67 12.38 -6.58 -12.50
N GLN A 68 12.55 -7.45 -11.50
CA GLN A 68 12.15 -7.19 -10.11
C GLN A 68 13.14 -6.22 -9.43
N LEU A 69 14.42 -6.33 -9.77
CA LEU A 69 15.46 -5.42 -9.26
C LEU A 69 15.33 -4.01 -9.82
N GLU A 70 14.84 -3.86 -11.04
CA GLU A 70 14.55 -2.57 -11.68
C GLU A 70 13.38 -1.83 -11.03
N LEU A 71 12.55 -2.53 -10.25
CA LEU A 71 11.49 -1.91 -9.45
C LEU A 71 12.03 -1.17 -8.22
N LEU A 72 13.23 -1.53 -7.78
CA LEU A 72 13.81 -1.06 -6.53
C LEU A 72 14.61 0.23 -6.75
N PRO A 73 14.66 1.13 -5.75
CA PRO A 73 15.63 2.21 -5.73
C PRO A 73 17.04 1.66 -5.90
N ARG A 74 17.90 2.34 -6.67
CA ARG A 74 19.24 1.86 -7.01
C ARG A 74 20.05 1.37 -5.80
N LYS A 75 20.08 2.14 -4.71
CA LYS A 75 20.80 1.77 -3.48
C LYS A 75 20.28 0.47 -2.87
N LEU A 76 18.96 0.28 -2.90
CA LEU A 76 18.31 -0.91 -2.38
C LEU A 76 18.57 -2.12 -3.28
N ALA A 77 18.52 -1.94 -4.60
CA ALA A 77 18.88 -3.00 -5.55
C ALA A 77 20.34 -3.45 -5.38
N GLU A 78 21.28 -2.51 -5.22
CA GLU A 78 22.70 -2.80 -4.98
C GLU A 78 22.91 -3.51 -3.63
N TYR A 79 22.20 -3.08 -2.58
CA TYR A 79 22.20 -3.74 -1.27
C TYR A 79 21.72 -5.19 -1.36
N ILE A 80 20.57 -5.43 -2.00
CA ILE A 80 20.02 -6.79 -2.15
C ILE A 80 20.97 -7.67 -2.97
N LYS A 81 21.57 -7.15 -4.04
CA LYS A 81 22.55 -7.89 -4.86
C LYS A 81 23.83 -8.26 -4.09
N SER A 82 24.24 -7.44 -3.13
CA SER A 82 25.44 -7.66 -2.33
C SER A 82 25.18 -8.44 -1.04
N LEU A 83 23.92 -8.78 -0.75
CA LEU A 83 23.53 -9.38 0.50
C LEU A 83 24.07 -10.81 0.62
N LYS A 84 24.76 -11.07 1.73
CA LYS A 84 24.94 -12.43 2.24
C LYS A 84 23.68 -12.77 3.02
N TRP A 85 22.87 -13.66 2.46
CA TRP A 85 21.53 -14.02 2.94
C TRP A 85 21.55 -14.70 4.31
N GLU A 86 21.70 -13.92 5.38
CA GLU A 86 21.70 -14.41 6.76
C GLU A 86 20.34 -14.17 7.44
N TYR A 87 19.68 -13.04 7.17
CA TYR A 87 18.41 -12.67 7.81
C TYR A 87 17.48 -11.95 6.85
N ILE A 88 16.30 -12.53 6.64
CA ILE A 88 15.22 -11.91 5.85
C ILE A 88 14.54 -10.75 6.60
N THR A 89 14.68 -10.72 7.92
CA THR A 89 14.07 -9.71 8.80
C THR A 89 14.78 -8.36 8.74
N LYS A 90 15.85 -8.22 7.95
CA LYS A 90 16.53 -6.94 7.74
C LYS A 90 15.55 -5.93 7.16
N PRO A 91 15.48 -4.70 7.70
CA PRO A 91 14.53 -3.69 7.23
C PRO A 91 14.59 -3.45 5.73
N GLU A 92 15.79 -3.41 5.15
CA GLU A 92 16.00 -3.18 3.72
C GLU A 92 15.47 -4.34 2.85
N VAL A 93 15.55 -5.58 3.36
CA VAL A 93 15.00 -6.75 2.67
C VAL A 93 13.47 -6.72 2.71
N GLN A 94 12.89 -6.35 3.85
CA GLN A 94 11.45 -6.19 4.00
C GLN A 94 10.92 -5.03 3.15
N GLU A 95 11.65 -3.91 3.07
CA GLU A 95 11.32 -2.79 2.21
C GLU A 95 11.35 -3.19 0.73
N ALA A 96 12.43 -3.85 0.28
CA ALA A 96 12.56 -4.30 -1.10
C ALA A 96 11.43 -5.28 -1.47
N PHE A 97 11.17 -6.25 -0.59
CA PHE A 97 10.05 -7.17 -0.74
C PHE A 97 8.71 -6.43 -0.82
N GLY A 98 8.47 -5.49 0.08
CA GLY A 98 7.25 -4.68 0.11
C GLY A 98 7.02 -3.93 -1.21
N ILE A 99 8.07 -3.32 -1.78
CA ILE A 99 7.99 -2.62 -3.07
C ILE A 99 7.62 -3.58 -4.20
N MET A 100 8.31 -4.72 -4.30
CA MET A 100 8.06 -5.71 -5.35
C MET A 100 6.64 -6.30 -5.25
N ALA A 101 6.24 -6.72 -4.04
CA ALA A 101 4.92 -7.30 -3.80
C ALA A 101 3.81 -6.27 -4.04
N LYS A 102 3.97 -5.02 -3.57
CA LYS A 102 3.00 -3.95 -3.80
C LYS A 102 2.80 -3.68 -5.28
N LYS A 103 3.88 -3.57 -6.05
CA LYS A 103 3.79 -3.32 -7.49
C LYS A 103 3.04 -4.45 -8.21
N HIS A 104 3.23 -5.70 -7.77
CA HIS A 104 2.45 -6.82 -8.28
C HIS A 104 0.97 -6.77 -7.87
N LEU A 105 0.66 -6.45 -6.60
CA LEU A 105 -0.73 -6.32 -6.13
C LEU A 105 -1.51 -5.20 -6.82
N VAL A 106 -0.86 -4.08 -7.15
CA VAL A 106 -1.47 -3.00 -7.95
C VAL A 106 -1.90 -3.50 -9.33
N CYS A 107 -1.17 -4.45 -9.93
CA CYS A 107 -1.59 -5.07 -11.19
C CYS A 107 -2.95 -5.78 -11.07
N HIS A 108 -3.19 -6.50 -9.97
CA HIS A 108 -4.49 -7.13 -9.70
C HIS A 108 -5.61 -6.11 -9.48
N MET A 109 -5.31 -4.98 -8.83
CA MET A 109 -6.30 -3.92 -8.64
C MET A 109 -6.69 -3.24 -9.94
N ASN A 110 -5.71 -2.95 -10.80
CA ASN A 110 -5.97 -2.33 -12.10
C ASN A 110 -6.83 -3.23 -13.00
N GLN A 111 -6.67 -4.55 -12.90
CA GLN A 111 -7.52 -5.51 -13.63
C GLN A 111 -9.00 -5.43 -13.24
N VAL A 112 -9.32 -4.98 -12.03
CA VAL A 112 -10.69 -4.80 -11.55
C VAL A 112 -11.16 -3.34 -11.57
N GLY A 113 -10.36 -2.45 -12.17
CA GLY A 113 -10.67 -1.02 -12.31
C GLY A 113 -10.50 -0.21 -11.03
N ALA A 114 -9.68 -0.70 -10.09
CA ALA A 114 -9.41 -0.04 -8.81
C ALA A 114 -7.93 0.34 -8.67
N ASP A 115 -7.64 1.38 -7.88
CA ASP A 115 -6.30 1.82 -7.51
C ASP A 115 -6.06 1.70 -5.99
N LEU A 116 -4.80 1.43 -5.60
CA LEU A 116 -4.39 1.34 -4.19
C LEU A 116 -3.88 2.71 -3.69
N LEU A 117 -4.57 3.32 -2.72
CA LEU A 117 -4.04 4.45 -1.96
C LEU A 117 -3.61 4.00 -0.55
N GLU A 118 -2.41 4.41 -0.15
CA GLU A 118 -1.92 4.25 1.22
C GLU A 118 -1.97 5.61 1.94
N LYS A 119 -2.82 5.74 2.96
CA LYS A 119 -2.70 6.84 3.93
C LYS A 119 -1.55 6.50 4.89
N LYS A 120 -0.75 7.51 5.27
CA LYS A 120 0.32 7.34 6.27
C LYS A 120 -0.31 6.81 7.58
N GLY A 121 -0.09 5.54 7.87
CA GLY A 121 -0.73 4.82 8.97
C GLY A 121 -1.67 3.71 8.50
N VAL A 122 -1.09 2.67 7.86
CA VAL A 122 -1.63 1.30 7.73
C VAL A 122 -2.95 1.09 6.96
N VAL A 123 -3.79 2.11 6.76
CA VAL A 123 -5.07 1.95 6.06
C VAL A 123 -4.84 1.94 4.55
N ARG A 124 -4.98 0.76 3.95
CA ARG A 124 -5.13 0.57 2.50
C ARG A 124 -6.57 0.86 2.14
N SER A 125 -6.79 1.78 1.20
CA SER A 125 -8.12 2.03 0.64
C SER A 125 -8.07 1.89 -0.88
N ALA A 126 -9.14 1.34 -1.43
CA ALA A 126 -9.30 1.19 -2.87
C ALA A 126 -10.28 2.22 -3.42
N TYR A 127 -9.95 2.75 -4.60
CA TYR A 127 -10.69 3.81 -5.25
C TYR A 127 -10.84 3.52 -6.74
N LEU A 128 -11.87 4.06 -7.38
CA LEU A 128 -12.07 3.93 -8.83
C LEU A 128 -11.07 4.81 -9.58
N VAL A 129 -10.51 4.26 -10.67
CA VAL A 129 -9.78 5.08 -11.64
C VAL A 129 -10.80 5.73 -12.56
N ALA A 130 -11.00 7.04 -12.44
CA ALA A 130 -11.81 7.78 -13.40
C ALA A 130 -11.12 7.71 -14.77
N GLY A 131 -11.74 7.02 -15.72
CA GLY A 131 -11.23 6.90 -17.09
C GLY A 131 -11.15 8.27 -17.77
N LEU A 132 -10.00 8.53 -18.41
CA LEU A 132 -9.80 9.53 -19.46
C LEU A 132 -10.60 9.18 -20.71
#